data_AF-A0A814WHS2-F1
#
_entry.id   AF-A0A814WHS2-F1
#
_cell.length_a   1.000
_cell.length_b   1.000
_cell.length_c   1.000
_cell.angle_alpha   90.00
_cell.angle_beta   90.00
_cell.angle_gamma   90.00
#
_symmetry.space_group_name_H-M   'P 1'
#
loop_
_entity.id
_entity.type
_entity.pdbx_description
1 polymer ?
#
loop_
_entity_poly.entity_id
_entity_poly.type
_entity_poly.pdbx_seq_one_letter_code
_entity_poly.pdbx_strand_id
1 'polypeptide(L)'
;MKTDGSSELLEILKRYYLEKWKQIPIEWFQNFTTWHQSQEDVAQYEAVLLRSAEYGMKFLKTCPAFSIVLQIVFVFDDDVITEDNVFYDIWSSFTMYGYDAALDQSNKYLIPSIKKKYNNAYDNVLFYALWEYFREPMVNLYNECKIKLRRNLLHITLNSLAKLGWNGGLEDNCVIEFILEVQYKNLISKHKKYLIGNQLSNKTITSKIPSNSDTPSYVPSSKFAGNGWEMTGTYV
;
A
#
# COMPACT_ATOMS: atom_id res chain seq x y z
N MET A 1 23.52 28.75 14.93
CA MET A 1 22.61 28.10 13.97
C MET A 1 23.08 26.67 13.79
N LYS A 2 22.35 25.69 14.33
CA LYS A 2 22.57 24.27 14.01
C LYS A 2 21.85 24.02 12.70
N THR A 3 22.58 23.80 11.61
CA THR A 3 21.98 23.30 10.38
C THR A 3 21.46 21.89 10.66
N ASP A 4 20.17 21.74 10.39
CA ASP A 4 19.34 20.63 10.81
C ASP A 4 19.68 19.39 9.97
N GLY A 5 20.60 18.55 10.45
CA GLY A 5 21.03 17.34 9.75
C GLY A 5 19.90 16.34 9.45
N SER A 6 18.73 16.53 10.07
CA SER A 6 17.50 15.79 9.78
C SER A 6 16.93 16.14 8.38
N SER A 7 16.96 17.42 8.00
CA SER A 7 16.44 17.90 6.71
C SER A 7 17.36 17.50 5.54
N GLU A 8 18.68 17.54 5.72
CA GLU A 8 19.62 17.15 4.67
C GLU A 8 19.59 15.63 4.40
N LEU A 9 19.50 14.82 5.46
CA LEU A 9 19.35 13.37 5.33
C LEU A 9 18.07 13.01 4.57
N LEU A 10 16.97 13.67 4.90
CA LEU A 10 15.68 13.44 4.25
C LEU A 10 15.74 13.73 2.75
N GLU A 11 16.37 14.84 2.35
CA GLU A 11 16.56 15.18 0.93
C GLU A 11 17.48 14.20 0.19
N ILE A 12 18.49 13.63 0.86
CA ILE A 12 19.32 12.56 0.30
C ILE A 12 18.47 11.30 0.08
N LEU A 13 17.64 10.93 1.06
CA LEU A 13 16.78 9.75 0.97
C LEU A 13 15.70 9.90 -0.10
N LYS A 14 15.06 11.08 -0.22
CA LYS A 14 14.12 11.38 -1.30
C LYS A 14 14.79 11.20 -2.67
N ARG A 15 16.00 11.74 -2.86
CA ARG A 15 16.77 11.53 -4.10
C ARG A 15 17.08 10.06 -4.35
N TYR A 16 17.47 9.31 -3.32
CA TYR A 16 17.72 7.88 -3.44
C TYR A 16 16.47 7.11 -3.91
N TYR A 17 15.30 7.35 -3.31
CA TYR A 17 14.07 6.67 -3.71
C TYR A 17 13.62 7.08 -5.11
N LEU A 18 13.75 8.36 -5.46
CA LEU A 18 13.45 8.84 -6.80
C LEU A 18 14.28 8.11 -7.86
N GLU A 19 15.58 7.96 -7.63
CA GLU A 19 16.46 7.19 -8.54
C GLU A 19 16.11 5.70 -8.57
N LYS A 20 15.71 5.12 -7.42
CA LYS A 20 15.22 3.73 -7.39
C LYS A 20 13.93 3.54 -8.18
N TRP A 21 13.02 4.50 -8.16
CA TRP A 21 11.77 4.41 -8.92
C TRP A 21 12.03 4.49 -10.43
N LYS A 22 12.97 5.34 -10.86
CA LYS A 22 13.41 5.42 -12.28
C LYS A 22 14.05 4.12 -12.79
N GLN A 23 14.62 3.31 -11.89
CA GLN A 23 15.21 2.01 -12.23
C GLN A 23 14.17 0.89 -12.39
N ILE A 24 12.90 1.11 -12.06
CA ILE A 24 11.83 0.11 -12.25
C ILE A 24 11.56 -0.05 -13.76
N PRO A 25 11.83 -1.23 -14.36
CA PRO A 25 11.84 -1.41 -15.82
C PRO A 25 10.42 -1.63 -16.38
N ILE A 26 9.49 -0.75 -16.03
CA ILE A 26 8.07 -0.83 -16.40
C ILE A 26 7.68 0.50 -17.05
N GLU A 27 7.53 0.50 -18.37
CA GLU A 27 7.32 1.72 -19.16
C GLU A 27 6.07 2.51 -18.72
N TRP A 28 4.94 1.83 -18.53
CA TRP A 28 3.71 2.49 -18.09
C TRP A 28 3.88 3.16 -16.72
N PHE A 29 4.70 2.58 -15.84
CA PHE A 29 4.98 3.11 -14.51
C PHE A 29 5.88 4.35 -14.57
N GLN A 30 6.87 4.35 -15.47
CA GLN A 30 7.69 5.54 -15.72
C GLN A 30 6.85 6.70 -16.27
N ASN A 31 5.95 6.41 -17.22
CA ASN A 31 5.02 7.40 -17.75
C ASN A 31 4.09 7.94 -16.66
N PHE A 32 3.56 7.05 -15.81
CA PHE A 32 2.69 7.41 -14.69
C PHE A 32 3.39 8.35 -13.68
N THR A 33 4.59 7.99 -13.23
CA THR A 33 5.36 8.79 -12.27
C THR A 33 5.82 10.12 -12.85
N THR A 34 6.31 10.14 -14.09
CA THR A 34 6.72 11.38 -14.79
C THR A 34 5.53 12.33 -14.95
N TRP A 35 4.36 11.79 -15.29
CA TRP A 35 3.16 12.60 -15.40
C TRP A 35 2.81 13.25 -14.06
N HIS A 36 2.79 12.50 -12.96
CA HIS A 36 2.47 13.04 -11.63
C HIS A 36 3.49 14.08 -11.10
N GLN A 37 4.74 14.04 -11.56
CA GLN A 37 5.75 15.08 -11.27
C GLN A 37 5.46 16.43 -11.95
N SER A 38 4.61 16.46 -12.98
CA SER A 38 4.42 17.63 -13.85
C SER A 38 3.04 18.29 -13.75
N GLN A 39 2.17 17.81 -12.87
CA GLN A 39 0.74 18.13 -12.84
C GLN A 39 0.29 18.80 -11.54
N GLU A 40 -0.98 19.19 -11.45
CA GLU A 40 -1.57 19.78 -10.24
C GLU A 40 -1.48 18.88 -8.99
N ASP A 41 -1.31 17.56 -9.16
CA ASP A 41 -1.19 16.59 -8.06
C ASP A 41 0.28 16.36 -7.59
N VAL A 42 1.21 17.28 -7.89
CA VAL A 42 2.62 17.21 -7.42
C VAL A 42 2.71 17.07 -5.90
N ALA A 43 1.81 17.70 -5.14
CA ALA A 43 1.79 17.58 -3.69
C ALA A 43 1.60 16.13 -3.22
N GLN A 44 0.73 15.35 -3.88
CA GLN A 44 0.56 13.94 -3.56
C GLN A 44 1.80 13.14 -3.92
N TYR A 45 2.39 13.39 -5.09
CA TYR A 45 3.62 12.72 -5.51
C TYR A 45 4.76 12.95 -4.51
N GLU A 46 4.96 14.21 -4.10
CA GLU A 46 5.95 14.59 -3.10
C GLU A 46 5.67 13.97 -1.73
N ALA A 47 4.40 13.87 -1.32
CA ALA A 47 4.03 13.18 -0.08
C ALA A 47 4.38 11.69 -0.12
N VAL A 48 4.16 11.00 -1.24
CA VAL A 48 4.57 9.59 -1.39
C VAL A 48 6.09 9.44 -1.35
N LEU A 49 6.82 10.36 -1.98
CA LEU A 49 8.28 10.37 -1.96
C LEU A 49 8.82 10.62 -0.54
N LEU A 50 8.22 11.57 0.17
CA LEU A 50 8.51 11.87 1.57
C LEU A 50 8.29 10.64 2.46
N ARG A 51 7.10 10.02 2.39
CA ARG A 51 6.81 8.80 3.14
C ARG A 51 7.75 7.64 2.83
N SER A 52 8.16 7.52 1.58
CA SER A 52 9.15 6.51 1.20
C SER A 52 10.51 6.80 1.82
N ALA A 53 10.92 8.07 1.88
CA ALA A 53 12.15 8.47 2.56
C ALA A 53 12.08 8.24 4.09
N GLU A 54 10.95 8.54 4.73
CA GLU A 54 10.77 8.44 6.19
C GLU A 54 10.55 7.01 6.67
N TYR A 55 9.71 6.24 5.97
CA TYR A 55 9.23 4.94 6.45
C TYR A 55 9.74 3.75 5.62
N GLY A 56 10.38 4.02 4.47
CA GLY A 56 10.99 3.02 3.59
C GLY A 56 10.09 1.83 3.27
N MET A 57 10.54 0.64 3.68
CA MET A 57 9.90 -0.64 3.36
C MET A 57 8.53 -0.83 4.02
N LYS A 58 8.10 0.05 4.93
CA LYS A 58 6.76 -0.02 5.53
C LYS A 58 5.67 0.02 4.45
N PHE A 59 5.82 0.91 3.47
CA PHE A 59 4.84 1.09 2.40
C PHE A 59 5.30 0.60 1.03
N LEU A 60 6.58 0.24 0.87
CA LEU A 60 7.11 -0.37 -0.35
C LEU A 60 7.11 -1.91 -0.20
N LYS A 61 5.97 -2.52 -0.51
CA LYS A 61 5.78 -3.99 -0.46
C LYS A 61 6.55 -4.70 -1.58
N THR A 62 6.34 -6.01 -1.69
CA THR A 62 7.03 -6.90 -2.64
C THR A 62 6.95 -6.44 -4.09
N CYS A 63 5.94 -5.64 -4.47
CA CYS A 63 5.89 -4.91 -5.73
C CYS A 63 5.93 -3.39 -5.47
N PRO A 64 7.10 -2.73 -5.64
CA PRO A 64 7.24 -1.29 -5.45
C PRO A 64 6.32 -0.47 -6.36
N ALA A 65 6.20 -0.85 -7.64
CA ALA A 65 5.34 -0.13 -8.59
C ALA A 65 3.89 -0.08 -8.11
N PHE A 66 3.34 -1.23 -7.72
CA PHE A 66 1.98 -1.31 -7.18
C PHE A 66 1.82 -0.51 -5.87
N SER A 67 2.85 -0.54 -5.01
CA SER A 67 2.84 0.18 -3.74
C SER A 67 2.77 1.69 -3.93
N ILE A 68 3.53 2.20 -4.90
CA ILE A 68 3.60 3.61 -5.24
C ILE A 68 2.31 4.05 -5.92
N VAL A 69 1.79 3.26 -6.86
CA VAL A 69 0.52 3.53 -7.54
C VAL A 69 -0.62 3.64 -6.53
N LEU A 70 -0.74 2.69 -5.59
CA LEU A 70 -1.75 2.79 -4.53
C LEU A 70 -1.60 4.07 -3.73
N GLN A 71 -0.38 4.38 -3.27
CA GLN A 71 -0.14 5.58 -2.48
C GLN A 71 -0.41 6.89 -3.22
N ILE A 72 -0.26 6.91 -4.54
CA ILE A 72 -0.57 8.08 -5.37
C ILE A 72 -2.07 8.19 -5.64
N VAL A 73 -2.78 7.08 -5.84
CA VAL A 73 -4.21 7.08 -6.21
C VAL A 73 -5.13 7.30 -5.01
N PHE A 74 -4.73 6.84 -3.82
CA PHE A 74 -5.52 6.92 -2.61
C PHE A 74 -5.00 7.99 -1.64
N VAL A 75 -5.94 8.60 -0.92
CA VAL A 75 -5.70 9.54 0.18
C VAL A 75 -5.13 8.73 1.35
N PHE A 76 -3.84 8.89 1.52
CA PHE A 76 -3.11 8.45 2.70
C PHE A 76 -2.57 9.71 3.36
N ASP A 77 -3.32 10.23 4.32
CA ASP A 77 -2.80 11.27 5.22
C ASP A 77 -1.95 10.61 6.30
N ASP A 78 -0.95 11.30 6.83
CA ASP A 78 0.03 10.73 7.76
C ASP A 78 -0.65 10.24 9.06
N ASP A 79 -1.73 10.91 9.49
CA ASP A 79 -2.57 10.50 10.61
C ASP A 79 -3.33 9.18 10.30
N VAL A 80 -3.87 9.04 9.09
CA VAL A 80 -4.62 7.85 8.64
C VAL A 80 -3.70 6.64 8.43
N ILE A 81 -2.44 6.90 8.08
CA ILE A 81 -1.42 5.87 7.85
C ILE A 81 -0.87 5.29 9.16
N THR A 82 -0.79 6.11 10.21
CA THR A 82 -0.15 5.74 11.47
C THR A 82 -1.11 5.04 12.44
N GLU A 83 -2.41 5.35 12.39
CA GLU A 83 -3.38 4.80 13.34
C GLU A 83 -4.11 3.52 12.87
N ASP A 84 -4.39 3.35 11.57
CA ASP A 84 -5.46 2.42 11.14
C ASP A 84 -5.06 1.29 10.15
N ASN A 85 -3.77 1.04 9.88
CA ASN A 85 -3.35 0.03 8.89
C ASN A 85 -4.01 0.17 7.50
N VAL A 86 -4.58 1.33 7.14
CA VAL A 86 -5.41 1.53 5.95
C VAL A 86 -4.70 1.12 4.66
N PHE A 87 -3.41 1.45 4.54
CA PHE A 87 -2.61 1.03 3.39
C PHE A 87 -2.55 -0.50 3.25
N TYR A 88 -2.38 -1.22 4.36
CA TYR A 88 -2.35 -2.68 4.35
C TYR A 88 -3.69 -3.26 3.97
N ASP A 89 -4.79 -2.68 4.46
CA ASP A 89 -6.13 -3.13 4.14
C ASP A 89 -6.46 -2.91 2.67
N ILE A 90 -6.12 -1.74 2.12
CA ILE A 90 -6.28 -1.47 0.68
C ILE A 90 -5.41 -2.43 -0.14
N TRP A 91 -4.11 -2.54 0.18
CA TRP A 91 -3.19 -3.45 -0.48
C TRP A 91 -3.71 -4.90 -0.46
N SER A 92 -4.10 -5.39 0.72
CA SER A 92 -4.61 -6.74 0.91
C SER A 92 -5.90 -6.95 0.13
N SER A 93 -6.81 -5.97 0.16
CA SER A 93 -8.07 -6.05 -0.57
C SER A 93 -7.85 -6.20 -2.07
N PHE A 94 -6.97 -5.37 -2.66
CA PHE A 94 -6.66 -5.45 -4.09
C PHE A 94 -5.95 -6.76 -4.47
N THR A 95 -5.00 -7.25 -3.66
CA THR A 95 -4.29 -8.50 -3.97
C THR A 95 -5.14 -9.75 -3.74
N MET A 96 -6.05 -9.74 -2.77
CA MET A 96 -6.87 -10.89 -2.41
C MET A 96 -8.17 -10.96 -3.20
N TYR A 97 -8.86 -9.84 -3.39
CA TYR A 97 -10.18 -9.79 -4.03
C TYR A 97 -10.16 -9.17 -5.42
N GLY A 98 -9.02 -8.62 -5.85
CA GLY A 98 -8.85 -8.04 -7.17
C GLY A 98 -9.43 -6.64 -7.30
N TYR A 99 -9.28 -6.10 -8.50
CA TYR A 99 -9.65 -4.73 -8.83
C TYR A 99 -11.13 -4.43 -8.56
N ASP A 100 -12.05 -5.27 -9.07
CA ASP A 100 -13.49 -5.01 -9.05
C ASP A 100 -14.01 -4.85 -7.62
N ALA A 101 -13.71 -5.83 -6.76
CA ALA A 101 -14.20 -5.84 -5.38
C ALA A 101 -13.44 -4.84 -4.48
N ALA A 102 -12.13 -4.68 -4.68
CA ALA A 102 -11.33 -3.81 -3.82
C ALA A 102 -11.59 -2.32 -4.07
N LEU A 103 -11.88 -1.93 -5.31
CA LEU A 103 -12.18 -0.54 -5.63
C LEU A 103 -13.49 -0.09 -4.95
N ASP A 104 -14.53 -0.92 -4.99
CA ASP A 104 -15.79 -0.63 -4.33
C ASP A 104 -15.61 -0.43 -2.82
N GLN A 105 -14.79 -1.27 -2.18
CA GLN A 105 -14.50 -1.18 -0.75
C GLN A 105 -13.61 0.02 -0.39
N SER A 106 -12.73 0.43 -1.29
CA SER A 106 -11.72 1.47 -1.06
C SER A 106 -12.12 2.85 -1.60
N ASN A 107 -13.29 2.96 -2.24
CA ASN A 107 -13.77 4.17 -2.92
C ASN A 107 -13.75 5.43 -2.05
N LYS A 108 -13.98 5.28 -0.74
CA LYS A 108 -13.96 6.38 0.25
C LYS A 108 -12.57 6.99 0.45
N TYR A 109 -11.52 6.27 0.08
CA TYR A 109 -10.13 6.72 0.17
C TYR A 109 -9.59 7.26 -1.16
N LEU A 110 -10.38 7.31 -2.23
CA LEU A 110 -9.86 7.81 -3.51
C LEU A 110 -9.67 9.33 -3.49
N ILE A 111 -8.57 9.80 -4.06
CA ILE A 111 -8.35 11.24 -4.24
C ILE A 111 -9.39 11.76 -5.26
N PRO A 112 -10.19 12.80 -4.93
CA PRO A 112 -11.25 13.28 -5.83
C PRO A 112 -10.74 13.89 -7.14
N SER A 113 -9.64 14.67 -7.09
CA SER A 113 -8.99 15.25 -8.28
C SER A 113 -8.55 14.15 -9.23
N ILE A 114 -8.04 13.08 -8.64
CA ILE A 114 -7.74 11.84 -9.31
C ILE A 114 -9.06 11.33 -9.90
N LYS A 115 -10.01 10.78 -9.14
CA LYS A 115 -11.29 10.21 -9.63
C LYS A 115 -11.93 10.94 -10.83
N LYS A 116 -11.99 12.27 -10.80
CA LYS A 116 -12.53 13.11 -11.88
C LYS A 116 -11.74 13.05 -13.20
N LYS A 117 -10.42 12.91 -13.13
CA LYS A 117 -9.47 13.06 -14.24
C LYS A 117 -9.28 11.80 -15.10
N TYR A 118 -9.51 10.60 -14.55
CA TYR A 118 -9.36 9.35 -15.29
C TYR A 118 -10.61 8.47 -15.21
N ASN A 119 -11.76 9.02 -15.61
CA ASN A 119 -13.03 8.30 -15.84
C ASN A 119 -12.97 7.12 -16.87
N ASN A 120 -11.77 6.58 -17.18
CA ASN A 120 -11.48 5.34 -17.92
C ASN A 120 -10.01 4.89 -17.76
N ALA A 121 -9.08 5.74 -17.30
CA ALA A 121 -7.65 5.40 -17.21
C ALA A 121 -7.16 5.01 -15.79
N TYR A 122 -7.92 5.25 -14.72
CA TYR A 122 -7.57 4.75 -13.37
C TYR A 122 -7.70 3.25 -13.28
N ASP A 123 -8.77 2.76 -13.90
CA ASP A 123 -9.05 1.35 -14.02
C ASP A 123 -7.86 0.67 -14.67
N ASN A 124 -7.29 1.29 -15.70
CA ASN A 124 -6.11 0.76 -16.37
C ASN A 124 -4.85 0.81 -15.50
N VAL A 125 -4.53 1.91 -14.80
CA VAL A 125 -3.25 1.98 -14.05
C VAL A 125 -3.23 1.05 -12.83
N LEU A 126 -4.32 1.01 -12.06
CA LEU A 126 -4.44 0.10 -10.92
C LEU A 126 -4.49 -1.35 -11.38
N PHE A 127 -5.21 -1.63 -12.47
CA PHE A 127 -5.24 -2.97 -13.07
C PHE A 127 -3.87 -3.39 -13.58
N TYR A 128 -3.13 -2.54 -14.29
CA TYR A 128 -1.76 -2.86 -14.75
C TYR A 128 -0.79 -3.05 -13.58
N ALA A 129 -0.92 -2.24 -12.54
CA ALA A 129 -0.11 -2.38 -11.34
C ALA A 129 -0.36 -3.73 -10.65
N LEU A 130 -1.63 -4.16 -10.54
CA LEU A 130 -1.99 -5.48 -10.06
C LEU A 130 -1.50 -6.60 -10.96
N TRP A 131 -1.71 -6.44 -12.27
CA TRP A 131 -1.27 -7.39 -13.28
C TRP A 131 0.25 -7.63 -13.18
N GLU A 132 1.05 -6.58 -12.96
CA GLU A 132 2.49 -6.69 -12.73
C GLU A 132 2.82 -7.33 -11.36
N TYR A 133 2.07 -7.03 -10.30
CA TYR A 133 2.22 -7.69 -9.00
C TYR A 133 2.07 -9.22 -9.11
N PHE A 134 1.10 -9.70 -9.89
CA PHE A 134 0.85 -11.14 -10.05
C PHE A 134 1.84 -11.83 -11.00
N ARG A 135 2.52 -11.09 -11.90
CA ARG A 135 3.31 -11.63 -13.00
C ARG A 135 4.35 -12.65 -12.53
N GLU A 136 5.27 -12.21 -11.67
CA GLU A 136 6.36 -13.07 -11.19
C GLU A 136 5.86 -14.24 -10.32
N PRO A 137 4.99 -14.02 -9.29
CA PRO A 137 4.39 -15.11 -8.52
C PRO A 137 3.76 -16.20 -9.38
N MET A 138 3.06 -15.81 -10.46
CA MET A 138 2.40 -16.75 -11.36
C MET A 138 3.37 -17.48 -12.28
N VAL A 139 4.38 -16.81 -12.82
CA VAL A 139 5.44 -17.48 -13.60
C VAL A 139 6.11 -18.56 -12.74
N ASN A 140 6.43 -18.23 -11.49
CA ASN A 140 7.02 -19.17 -10.54
C ASN A 140 6.07 -20.34 -10.24
N LEU A 141 4.79 -20.04 -10.00
CA LEU A 141 3.79 -21.06 -9.70
C LEU A 141 3.55 -22.00 -10.89
N TYR A 142 3.52 -21.49 -12.11
CA TYR A 142 3.43 -22.30 -13.33
C TYR A 142 4.63 -23.20 -13.54
N ASN A 143 5.84 -22.69 -13.31
CA ASN A 143 7.06 -23.49 -13.35
C ASN A 143 7.02 -24.63 -12.32
N GLU A 144 6.62 -24.34 -11.08
CA GLU A 144 6.47 -25.34 -10.02
C GLU A 144 5.42 -26.41 -10.36
N CYS A 145 4.34 -26.03 -11.02
CA CYS A 145 3.24 -26.93 -11.41
C CYS A 145 3.50 -27.62 -12.76
N LYS A 146 4.63 -27.35 -13.41
CA LYS A 146 4.98 -27.84 -14.76
C LYS A 146 3.91 -27.47 -15.80
N ILE A 147 3.26 -26.31 -15.64
CA ILE A 147 2.29 -25.78 -16.59
C ILE A 147 3.05 -25.08 -17.70
N LYS A 148 2.89 -25.57 -18.94
CA LYS A 148 3.53 -24.96 -20.10
C LYS A 148 2.78 -23.69 -20.49
N LEU A 149 3.51 -22.59 -20.63
CA LEU A 149 3.00 -21.34 -21.20
C LEU A 149 2.65 -21.57 -22.68
N ARG A 150 1.37 -21.78 -22.97
CA ARG A 150 0.86 -21.96 -24.33
C ARG A 150 -0.13 -20.85 -24.65
N ARG A 151 -0.17 -20.45 -25.93
CA ARG A 151 -1.01 -19.34 -26.42
C ARG A 151 -0.75 -18.10 -25.58
N ASN A 152 -1.76 -17.63 -24.86
CA ASN A 152 -1.74 -16.46 -23.99
C ASN A 152 -2.13 -16.80 -22.54
N LEU A 153 -1.94 -18.05 -22.09
CA LEU A 153 -2.40 -18.50 -20.77
C LEU A 153 -1.95 -17.59 -19.63
N LEU A 154 -0.66 -17.22 -19.59
CA LEU A 154 -0.17 -16.30 -18.56
C LEU A 154 -0.92 -14.97 -18.60
N HIS A 155 -1.11 -14.39 -19.78
CA HIS A 155 -1.83 -13.13 -19.91
C HIS A 155 -3.30 -13.25 -19.47
N ILE A 156 -4.00 -14.32 -19.87
CA ILE A 156 -5.38 -14.58 -19.45
C ILE A 156 -5.47 -14.71 -17.92
N THR A 157 -4.56 -15.46 -17.31
CA THR A 157 -4.55 -15.65 -15.86
C THR A 157 -4.19 -14.37 -15.12
N LEU A 158 -3.24 -13.59 -15.62
CA LEU A 158 -2.91 -12.30 -15.01
C LEU A 158 -4.06 -11.31 -15.12
N ASN A 159 -4.82 -11.31 -16.23
CA ASN A 159 -6.03 -10.50 -16.33
C ASN A 159 -7.09 -10.95 -15.32
N SER A 160 -7.28 -12.27 -15.16
CA SER A 160 -8.24 -12.79 -14.20
C SER A 160 -7.83 -12.51 -12.75
N LEU A 161 -6.54 -12.65 -12.41
CA LEU A 161 -6.01 -12.28 -11.10
C LEU A 161 -6.05 -10.78 -10.83
N ALA A 162 -5.74 -9.94 -11.81
CA ALA A 162 -5.89 -8.49 -11.66
C ALA A 162 -7.36 -8.12 -11.38
N LYS A 163 -8.31 -8.81 -12.01
CA LYS A 163 -9.74 -8.57 -11.83
C LYS A 163 -10.30 -9.12 -10.50
N LEU A 164 -9.96 -10.36 -10.15
CA LEU A 164 -10.62 -11.15 -9.09
C LEU A 164 -9.69 -11.49 -7.90
N GLY A 165 -8.42 -11.10 -7.97
CA GLY A 165 -7.42 -11.33 -6.94
C GLY A 165 -7.05 -12.81 -6.78
N TRP A 166 -6.23 -13.10 -5.77
CA TRP A 166 -5.85 -14.47 -5.45
C TRP A 166 -7.06 -15.36 -5.09
N ASN A 167 -8.11 -14.81 -4.48
CA ASN A 167 -9.27 -15.60 -4.04
C ASN A 167 -10.13 -16.12 -5.18
N GLY A 168 -10.15 -15.45 -6.33
CA GLY A 168 -11.04 -15.82 -7.44
C GLY A 168 -10.37 -16.00 -8.80
N GLY A 169 -9.22 -15.36 -9.04
CA GLY A 169 -8.64 -15.28 -10.40
C GLY A 169 -8.10 -16.59 -10.96
N LEU A 170 -7.81 -17.59 -10.11
CA LEU A 170 -7.45 -18.93 -10.58
C LEU A 170 -8.66 -19.82 -10.84
N GLU A 171 -9.82 -19.48 -10.28
CA GLU A 171 -11.07 -20.23 -10.41
C GLU A 171 -11.92 -19.76 -11.61
N ASP A 172 -11.42 -18.77 -12.36
CA ASP A 172 -12.06 -18.28 -13.58
C ASP A 172 -12.01 -19.34 -14.68
N ASN A 173 -13.17 -19.59 -15.30
CA ASN A 173 -13.32 -20.55 -16.40
C ASN A 173 -12.31 -20.30 -17.54
N CYS A 174 -12.00 -19.03 -17.82
CA CYS A 174 -11.02 -18.66 -18.86
C CYS A 174 -9.60 -19.17 -18.56
N VAL A 175 -9.29 -19.45 -17.29
CA VAL A 175 -8.02 -20.03 -16.85
C VAL A 175 -8.11 -21.56 -16.84
N ILE A 176 -9.17 -22.09 -16.24
CA ILE A 176 -9.36 -23.53 -16.04
C ILE A 176 -9.35 -24.29 -17.38
N GLU A 177 -10.02 -23.76 -18.41
CA GLU A 177 -10.14 -24.41 -19.72
C GLU A 177 -8.82 -24.72 -20.42
N PHE A 178 -7.73 -24.04 -20.03
CA PHE A 178 -6.42 -24.16 -20.67
C PHE A 178 -5.41 -25.00 -19.88
N ILE A 179 -5.80 -25.49 -18.70
CA ILE A 179 -4.92 -26.22 -17.78
C ILE A 179 -5.44 -27.64 -17.62
N LEU A 180 -4.55 -28.64 -17.72
CA LEU A 180 -4.93 -30.03 -17.47
C LEU A 180 -5.38 -30.19 -16.02
N GLU A 181 -6.41 -31.01 -15.77
CA GLU A 181 -7.01 -31.16 -14.44
C GLU A 181 -5.99 -31.49 -13.33
N VAL A 182 -5.03 -32.38 -13.60
CA VAL A 182 -3.96 -32.74 -12.64
C VAL A 182 -3.06 -31.54 -12.32
N GLN A 183 -2.74 -30.72 -13.34
CA GLN A 183 -1.96 -29.50 -13.16
C GLN A 183 -2.75 -28.43 -12.41
N TYR A 184 -4.05 -28.31 -12.68
CA TYR A 184 -4.94 -27.38 -12.00
C TYR A 184 -5.08 -27.71 -10.51
N LYS A 185 -5.28 -28.99 -10.15
CA LYS A 185 -5.30 -29.43 -8.74
C LYS A 185 -4.01 -29.07 -8.00
N ASN A 186 -2.86 -29.25 -8.66
CA ASN A 186 -1.56 -28.87 -8.10
C ASN A 186 -1.42 -27.34 -7.96
N LEU A 187 -1.86 -26.60 -8.98
CA LEU A 187 -1.88 -25.14 -9.00
C LEU A 187 -2.63 -24.58 -7.79
N ILE A 188 -3.88 -25.01 -7.59
CA ILE A 188 -4.73 -24.55 -6.48
C ILE A 188 -4.13 -24.90 -5.12
N SER A 189 -3.55 -26.10 -4.98
CA SER A 189 -2.88 -26.51 -3.74
C SER A 189 -1.69 -25.60 -3.39
N LYS A 190 -0.83 -25.31 -4.36
CA LYS A 190 0.37 -24.48 -4.17
C LYS A 190 0.06 -22.98 -4.05
N HIS A 191 -1.00 -22.51 -4.69
CA HIS A 191 -1.44 -21.11 -4.63
C HIS A 191 -1.75 -20.66 -3.20
N LYS A 192 -2.20 -21.57 -2.31
CA LYS A 192 -2.54 -21.26 -0.91
C LYS A 192 -1.45 -20.52 -0.13
N LYS A 193 -0.17 -20.67 -0.52
CA LYS A 193 0.94 -19.92 0.11
C LYS A 193 0.78 -18.40 -0.03
N TYR A 194 0.20 -17.93 -1.14
CA TYR A 194 -0.06 -16.51 -1.39
C TYR A 194 -1.29 -15.98 -0.63
N LEU A 195 -2.24 -16.85 -0.30
CA LEU A 195 -3.37 -16.51 0.57
C LEU A 195 -2.93 -16.31 2.03
N ILE A 196 -2.04 -17.18 2.52
CA ILE A 196 -1.61 -17.17 3.92
C ILE A 196 -0.60 -16.03 4.19
N GLY A 197 0.28 -15.73 3.23
CA GLY A 197 1.27 -14.64 3.36
C GLY A 197 0.64 -13.26 3.56
N ASN A 198 -0.49 -12.99 2.89
CA ASN A 198 -1.23 -11.73 3.02
C ASN A 198 -2.10 -11.65 4.30
N GLN A 199 -2.43 -12.79 4.93
CA GLN A 199 -3.17 -12.82 6.20
C GLN A 199 -2.26 -12.62 7.43
N LEU A 200 -0.98 -13.02 7.36
CA LEU A 200 -0.02 -12.88 8.46
C LEU A 200 0.53 -11.46 8.62
N SER A 201 0.61 -10.66 7.54
CA SER A 201 0.93 -9.23 7.63
C SER A 201 -0.09 -8.44 8.43
N ASN A 202 -1.34 -8.91 8.51
CA ASN A 202 -2.43 -8.24 9.21
C ASN A 202 -2.50 -8.57 10.72
N LYS A 203 -1.82 -9.62 11.18
CA LYS A 203 -1.87 -10.06 12.60
C LYS A 203 -0.70 -9.62 13.46
N THR A 204 0.36 -9.02 12.90
CA THR A 204 1.60 -8.77 13.66
C THR A 204 1.81 -7.31 14.07
N ILE A 205 0.86 -6.41 13.79
CA ILE A 205 0.89 -5.02 14.27
C ILE A 205 -0.27 -4.80 15.25
N THR A 206 -0.30 -5.59 16.32
CA THR A 206 -0.99 -5.19 17.55
C THR A 206 -0.05 -5.42 18.71
N SER A 207 0.45 -4.29 19.24
CA SER A 207 0.85 -4.09 20.63
C SER A 207 1.93 -5.01 21.21
N LYS A 208 3.15 -4.46 21.33
CA LYS A 208 3.84 -4.38 22.62
C LYS A 208 4.61 -3.06 22.72
N ILE A 209 3.89 -1.99 23.05
CA ILE A 209 4.51 -0.89 23.80
C ILE A 209 4.58 -1.40 25.24
N PRO A 210 5.76 -1.54 25.87
CA PRO A 210 5.81 -1.83 27.30
C PRO A 210 5.33 -0.60 28.04
N SER A 211 4.22 -0.76 28.77
CA SER A 211 3.76 0.21 29.75
C SER A 211 4.75 0.22 30.93
N ASN A 212 5.72 1.13 30.90
CA ASN A 212 6.47 1.45 32.11
C ASN A 212 5.63 2.40 32.97
N SER A 213 4.76 1.80 33.79
CA SER A 213 4.30 2.40 35.02
C SER A 213 5.43 2.30 36.04
N ASP A 214 6.22 3.36 36.20
CA ASP A 214 7.03 3.57 37.39
C ASP A 214 6.86 5.03 37.84
N THR A 215 5.83 5.24 38.65
CA THR A 215 5.75 6.35 39.58
C THR A 215 6.84 6.22 40.64
N PRO A 216 7.66 7.26 40.89
CA PRO A 216 8.25 7.47 42.20
C PRO A 216 7.34 8.38 43.02
N SER A 217 6.92 7.85 44.17
CA SER A 217 6.32 8.60 45.26
C SER A 217 7.23 9.75 45.74
N TYR A 218 6.69 10.96 45.87
CA TYR A 218 7.26 11.95 46.79
C TYR A 218 6.16 12.70 47.56
N VAL A 219 6.36 12.73 48.87
CA VAL A 219 5.50 13.22 49.96
C VAL A 219 5.72 14.73 50.14
N PRO A 220 4.72 15.51 50.63
CA PRO A 220 4.64 16.95 50.41
C PRO A 220 5.48 17.76 51.40
N SER A 221 5.96 18.92 50.96
CA SER A 221 6.50 19.96 51.83
C SER A 221 5.56 21.17 51.84
N SER A 222 5.11 21.51 53.05
CA SER A 222 4.18 22.58 53.38
C SER A 222 4.87 23.93 53.63
N LYS A 223 4.09 25.00 53.43
CA LYS A 223 4.13 26.36 54.01
C LYS A 223 4.74 27.47 53.16
N PHE A 224 3.85 28.38 52.75
CA PHE A 224 3.79 29.85 52.98
C PHE A 224 3.15 30.46 51.72
N ALA A 225 2.24 31.42 51.70
CA ALA A 225 1.29 32.03 52.63
C ALA A 225 0.46 33.03 51.77
N GLY A 226 -0.80 33.28 52.13
CA GLY A 226 -1.43 34.59 51.90
C GLY A 226 -2.25 34.79 50.62
N ASN A 227 -3.56 35.02 50.85
CA ASN A 227 -4.45 36.03 50.25
C ASN A 227 -4.71 35.90 48.74
N GLY A 228 -5.93 35.84 48.20
CA GLY A 228 -7.26 36.31 48.60
C GLY A 228 -7.97 36.81 47.32
N TRP A 229 -9.32 36.80 47.32
CA TRP A 229 -10.21 37.49 46.36
C TRP A 229 -10.23 36.89 44.93
N GLU A 230 -11.31 36.85 44.14
CA GLU A 230 -12.76 36.96 44.30
C GLU A 230 -13.34 36.52 42.93
N MET A 231 -14.62 36.17 42.87
CA MET A 231 -15.34 35.88 41.63
C MET A 231 -15.57 37.14 40.78
N THR A 232 -15.57 36.98 39.46
CA THR A 232 -16.49 37.56 38.43
C THR A 232 -15.83 37.25 37.06
N GLY A 233 -16.46 36.71 36.02
CA GLY A 233 -17.86 36.70 35.65
C GLY A 233 -18.16 37.91 34.78
N THR A 234 -17.93 37.81 33.45
CA THR A 234 -18.78 38.44 32.43
C THR A 234 -18.48 37.90 31.04
N TYR A 235 -19.56 37.47 30.39
CA TYR A 235 -19.69 37.32 28.94
C TYR A 235 -19.79 38.71 28.28
N VAL A 236 -19.17 38.85 27.10
CA VAL A 236 -19.71 39.59 25.95
C VAL A 236 -19.38 38.77 24.70
#